data_AF-A0A1C5EMM6-F1
#
_entry.id   AF-A0A1C5EMM6-F1
#
_cell.length_a   1.000
_cell.length_b   1.000
_cell.length_c   1.000
_cell.angle_alpha   90.00
_cell.angle_beta   90.00
_cell.angle_gamma   90.00
#
_symmetry.space_group_name_H-M   'P 1'
#
loop_
_entity.id
_entity.type
_entity.pdbx_description
1 polymer ?
#
loop_
_entity_poly.entity_id
_entity_poly.type
_entity_poly.pdbx_seq_one_letter_code
_entity_poly.pdbx_strand_id
1 'polypeptide(L)' 'MNLTIRISRDGGKTFGIQETYRTDKTKPPPFLVTSVWPPCQCPGCKEKRSK' A
#
# COMPACT_ATOMS: atom_id res chain seq x y z
N MET A 1 7.49 3.08 -16.75
CA MET A 1 6.05 2.94 -17.04
C MET A 1 5.30 3.85 -16.06
N ASN A 2 4.09 4.33 -16.36
CA ASN A 2 3.39 5.24 -15.44
C ASN A 2 2.24 4.49 -14.75
N LEU A 3 2.16 4.61 -13.43
CA LEU A 3 1.07 4.10 -12.61
C LEU A 3 0.30 5.29 -12.03
N THR A 4 -1.00 5.32 -12.22
CA THR A 4 -1.86 6.36 -11.65
C THR A 4 -2.71 5.75 -10.55
N ILE A 5 -2.66 6.34 -9.35
CA ILE A 5 -3.40 5.89 -8.17
C ILE A 5 -4.41 6.98 -7.78
N ARG A 6 -5.61 6.54 -7.40
CA ARG A 6 -6.64 7.38 -6.75
C ARG A 6 -7.23 6.58 -5.58
N ILE A 7 -7.37 7.22 -4.42
CA ILE A 7 -7.88 6.55 -3.21
C ILE A 7 -9.32 6.99 -2.97
N SER A 8 -10.22 6.02 -2.84
CA SER A 8 -11.57 6.25 -2.31
C SER A 8 -11.64 5.85 -0.84
N ARG A 9 -12.33 6.66 -0.04
CA ARG A 9 -12.56 6.40 1.39
C ARG A 9 -14.02 6.08 1.73
N ASP A 10 -14.89 6.04 0.72
CA ASP A 10 -16.34 5.94 0.86
C ASP A 10 -16.95 4.83 -0.03
N GLY A 11 -16.17 3.80 -0.34
CA GLY A 11 -16.62 2.65 -1.12
C GLY A 11 -16.69 2.92 -2.63
N GLY A 12 -15.89 3.85 -3.14
CA GLY A 12 -15.80 4.17 -4.57
C GLY A 12 -16.75 5.26 -5.03
N LYS A 13 -17.45 5.95 -4.12
CA LYS A 13 -18.38 7.04 -4.48
C LYS A 13 -17.63 8.32 -4.82
N THR A 14 -16.59 8.62 -4.06
CA THR A 14 -15.67 9.73 -4.34
C THR A 14 -14.22 9.25 -4.33
N PHE A 15 -13.39 9.96 -5.10
CA PHE A 15 -11.97 9.71 -5.18
C PHE A 15 -11.22 10.97 -4.79
N GLY A 16 -10.18 10.80 -3.97
CA GLY A 16 -9.27 11.87 -3.62
C GLY A 16 -8.37 12.29 -4.78
N ILE A 17 -7.30 13.00 -4.44
CA ILE A 17 -6.30 13.50 -5.39
C ILE A 17 -5.72 12.33 -6.19
N GLN A 18 -5.53 12.59 -7.48
CA GLN A 18 -4.86 11.66 -8.38
C GLN A 18 -3.34 11.85 -8.28
N GLU A 19 -2.64 10.76 -8.01
CA GLU A 19 -1.18 10.74 -7.95
C GLU A 19 -0.63 9.85 -9.06
N THR A 20 0.39 10.33 -9.76
CA THR A 20 1.06 9.59 -10.84
C THR A 20 2.50 9.28 -10.43
N TYR A 21 2.80 7.99 -10.44
CA TYR A 21 4.10 7.44 -10.08
C TYR A 21 4.81 6.89 -11.32
N ARG A 22 6.10 7.22 -11.45
CA ARG A 22 6.97 6.58 -12.45
C ARG A 22 7.48 5.27 -11.87
N THR A 23 7.13 4.16 -12.51
CA THR A 23 7.62 2.84 -12.15
C THR A 23 8.86 2.48 -12.95
N ASP A 24 9.87 2.01 -12.23
CA ASP A 24 11.14 1.50 -12.75
C ASP A 24 11.23 0.02 -12.42
N LYS A 25 11.18 -0.83 -13.46
CA LYS A 25 11.22 -2.30 -13.30
C LYS A 25 12.61 -2.81 -12.92
N THR A 26 13.66 -2.00 -13.10
CA THR A 26 15.04 -2.38 -12.77
C THR A 26 15.36 -2.12 -11.30
N LYS A 27 14.51 -1.35 -10.60
CA LYS A 27 14.64 -1.07 -9.18
C LYS A 27 13.65 -1.94 -8.41
N PRO A 28 14.11 -3.02 -7.74
CA PRO A 28 13.23 -3.82 -6.90
C PRO A 28 12.61 -2.90 -5.82
N PRO A 29 11.31 -3.05 -5.50
CA PRO A 29 10.69 -2.24 -4.47
C PRO A 29 11.40 -2.48 -3.14
N PRO A 30 11.76 -1.43 -2.37
CA PRO A 30 12.58 -1.59 -1.18
C PRO A 30 11.89 -2.41 -0.06
N PHE A 31 10.57 -2.62 -0.13
CA PHE A 31 9.79 -3.21 0.96
C PHE A 31 8.67 -4.17 0.53
N LEU A 32 8.91 -5.05 -0.46
CA LEU A 32 8.05 -6.24 -0.66
C LEU A 32 8.36 -7.38 0.33
N VAL A 33 8.93 -7.06 1.50
CA VAL A 33 9.24 -8.05 2.55
C VAL A 33 8.00 -8.47 3.34
N THR A 34 6.83 -7.87 3.08
CA THR A 34 5.60 -8.17 3.79
C THR A 34 4.43 -8.28 2.82
N SER A 35 3.63 -9.34 2.94
CA SER A 35 2.44 -9.59 2.12
C SER A 35 1.24 -8.68 2.46
N VAL A 36 1.37 -7.78 3.46
CA VAL A 36 0.26 -6.97 3.98
C VAL A 36 0.74 -5.55 4.34
N TRP A 37 0.30 -4.55 3.58
CA TRP A 37 0.52 -3.12 3.86
C TRP A 37 -0.82 -2.34 3.85
N PRO A 38 -1.08 -1.43 4.82
CA PRO A 38 -0.31 -1.25 6.05
C PRO A 38 -0.38 -2.51 6.91
N PRO A 39 0.61 -2.75 7.78
CA PRO A 39 0.59 -3.90 8.67
C PRO A 39 -0.69 -3.91 9.52
N CYS A 40 -1.37 -5.06 9.68
CA CYS A 40 -2.55 -5.13 10.56
C CYS A 40 -2.17 -4.63 11.95
N GLN A 41 -2.89 -3.59 12.40
CA GLN A 41 -2.68 -3.00 13.72
C GLN A 41 -3.59 -3.62 14.79
N CYS A 42 -4.34 -4.65 14.43
CA CYS A 42 -5.17 -5.42 15.34
C CYS A 42 -4.31 -6.09 16.45
N PRO A 43 -4.82 -6.22 17.70
CA PRO A 43 -4.05 -6.78 18.82
C PRO A 43 -3.40 -8.13 18.50
N GLY A 44 -4.18 -9.07 17.93
CA GLY A 44 -3.69 -10.40 17.59
C GLY A 44 -2.60 -10.45 16.50
N CYS A 45 -2.53 -9.47 15.59
CA CYS A 45 -1.43 -9.41 14.61
C CYS A 45 -0.21 -8.66 15.14
N LYS A 46 -0.37 -7.73 16.09
CA LYS A 46 0.75 -7.07 16.77
C LYS A 46 1.53 -8.09 17.60
N GLU A 47 0.85 -8.93 18.37
CA GLU A 47 1.46 -9.97 19.21
C GLU A 47 2.31 -10.96 18.39
N LYS A 48 1.78 -11.44 17.26
CA LYS A 48 2.46 -12.43 16.41
C LYS A 48 3.73 -11.94 15.70
N ARG A 49 3.94 -10.62 15.62
CA ARG A 49 5.12 -10.01 14.97
C ARG A 49 6.28 -9.76 15.94
N SER A 50 6.02 -9.73 17.24
CA SER A 50 7.02 -9.44 18.27
C SER A 50 7.83 -10.68 18.70
N LYS A 51 7.53 -11.83 18.13
CA LYS A 51 8.11 -13.13 18.45
C LYS A 51 8.83 -13.67 17.22
#